data_AF-A0A7J3TDY0-F1
#
_entry.id   AF-A0A7J3TDY0-F1
#
_cell.length_a   1.000
_cell.length_b   1.000
_cell.length_c   1.000
_cell.angle_alpha   90.00
_cell.angle_beta   90.00
_cell.angle_gamma   90.00
#
_symmetry.space_group_name_H-M   'P 1'
#
loop_
_entity.id
_entity.type
_entity.pdbx_description
1 polymer ?
#
loop_
_entity_poly.entity_id
_entity_poly.type
_entity_poly.pdbx_seq_one_letter_code
_entity_poly.pdbx_strand_id
1 'polypeptide(L)'
;LFDKIDLKSTTVLSEAGLGEDEDPWSWGGIRNVMTYVIEKSNIQLPDIPVEKMMVKKPVVVSPNDRLETAVKNMLTGNYNQLPVLEDDKIIAGMLYDIEIMRVFL
;
A
#
# COMPACT_ATOMS: atom_id res chain seq x y z
N LEU A 1 4.69 11.65 -5.26
CA LEU A 1 3.73 10.64 -5.77
C LEU A 1 2.37 10.85 -5.12
N PHE A 2 2.32 10.88 -3.79
CA PHE A 2 1.10 11.05 -3.01
C PHE A 2 0.37 12.38 -3.22
N ASP A 3 1.07 13.44 -3.64
CA ASP A 3 0.44 14.74 -3.97
C ASP A 3 -0.46 14.71 -5.21
N LYS A 4 -0.38 13.65 -6.02
CA LYS A 4 -1.16 13.50 -7.26
C LYS A 4 -2.29 12.47 -7.16
N ILE A 5 -2.51 11.92 -5.97
CA ILE A 5 -3.54 10.92 -5.74
C ILE A 5 -4.78 11.62 -5.19
N ASP A 6 -5.91 11.45 -5.87
CA ASP A 6 -7.20 11.98 -5.42
C ASP A 6 -7.93 10.88 -4.61
N LEU A 7 -8.33 11.22 -3.39
CA LEU A 7 -9.06 10.35 -2.48
C LEU A 7 -10.55 10.65 -2.63
N LYS A 8 -11.28 9.75 -3.29
CA LYS A 8 -12.75 9.85 -3.36
C LYS A 8 -13.36 8.88 -2.37
N SER A 9 -14.08 9.41 -1.39
CA SER A 9 -14.87 8.57 -0.51
C SER A 9 -16.21 8.25 -1.15
N THR A 10 -16.51 6.96 -1.26
CA THR A 10 -17.82 6.47 -1.66
C THR A 10 -18.51 5.96 -0.41
N THR A 11 -19.59 6.63 -0.02
CA THR A 11 -20.46 6.17 1.06
C THR A 11 -21.40 5.11 0.51
N VAL A 12 -21.26 3.87 0.96
CA VAL A 12 -22.20 2.80 0.62
C VAL A 12 -23.11 2.61 1.83
N LEU A 13 -24.41 2.92 1.68
CA LEU A 13 -25.41 2.48 2.64
C LEU A 13 -25.63 0.98 2.44
N SER A 14 -25.46 0.21 3.51
CA SER A 14 -25.79 -1.22 3.52
C SER A 14 -26.89 -1.46 4.56
N GLU A 15 -28.06 -1.84 4.07
CA GLU A 15 -29.19 -2.29 4.89
C GLU A 15 -29.00 -3.79 5.14
N ALA A 16 -28.20 -4.14 6.14
CA ALA A 16 -28.10 -5.51 6.60
C ALA A 16 -29.14 -5.72 7.71
N GLY A 17 -30.19 -6.50 7.45
CA GLY A 17 -31.14 -6.88 8.51
C GLY A 17 -32.58 -7.16 8.11
N LEU A 18 -32.98 -7.03 6.85
CA LEU A 18 -34.32 -7.41 6.42
C LEU A 18 -34.37 -8.92 6.15
N GLY A 19 -34.99 -9.69 7.04
CA GLY A 19 -35.61 -10.94 6.62
C GLY A 19 -36.80 -10.60 5.73
N GLU A 20 -36.93 -11.22 4.56
CA GLU A 20 -37.99 -10.90 3.59
C GLU A 20 -39.41 -11.06 4.18
N ASP A 21 -39.55 -11.77 5.30
CA ASP A 21 -40.81 -12.11 5.97
C ASP A 21 -41.15 -11.26 7.23
N GLU A 22 -40.33 -10.27 7.63
CA GLU A 22 -40.64 -9.42 8.80
C GLU A 22 -41.45 -8.17 8.41
N ASP A 23 -42.60 -7.95 9.06
CA ASP A 23 -43.40 -6.72 8.89
C ASP A 23 -42.60 -5.48 9.33
N PRO A 24 -42.33 -4.53 8.41
CA PRO A 24 -41.57 -3.31 8.68
C PRO A 24 -42.16 -2.44 9.80
N TRP A 25 -43.46 -2.59 10.10
CA TRP A 25 -44.16 -1.83 11.14
C TRP A 25 -44.24 -2.53 12.50
N SER A 26 -43.62 -3.71 12.63
CA SER A 26 -43.51 -4.38 13.92
C SER A 26 -42.45 -3.73 14.83
N TRP A 27 -42.70 -3.72 16.15
CA TRP A 27 -41.70 -3.27 17.13
C TRP A 27 -40.38 -4.08 17.09
N GLY A 28 -40.42 -5.31 16.54
CA GLY A 28 -39.24 -6.15 16.27
C GLY A 28 -38.47 -5.71 15.02
N GLY A 29 -39.18 -5.44 13.91
CA GLY A 29 -38.58 -4.98 12.65
C GLY A 29 -37.84 -3.64 12.80
N ILE A 30 -38.40 -2.69 13.56
CA ILE A 30 -37.74 -1.40 13.83
C ILE A 30 -36.44 -1.57 14.63
N ARG A 31 -36.30 -2.62 15.45
CA ARG A 31 -35.09 -2.85 16.26
C ARG A 31 -33.95 -3.54 15.50
N ASN A 32 -34.22 -4.16 14.35
CA ASN A 32 -33.24 -4.93 13.58
C ASN A 32 -32.61 -4.18 12.39
N VAL A 33 -33.04 -2.95 12.09
CA VAL A 33 -32.43 -2.13 11.03
C VAL A 33 -31.27 -1.31 11.60
N MET A 34 -30.12 -1.94 11.80
CA MET A 34 -28.87 -1.22 12.02
C MET A 34 -28.30 -0.80 10.66
N THR A 35 -28.58 0.43 10.24
CA THR A 35 -27.96 1.02 9.06
C THR A 35 -26.49 1.30 9.33
N TYR A 36 -25.59 0.50 8.78
CA TYR A 36 -24.16 0.81 8.81
C TYR A 36 -23.79 1.64 7.58
N VAL A 37 -23.20 2.81 7.82
CA VAL A 37 -22.60 3.66 6.80
C VAL A 37 -21.12 3.33 6.74
N ILE A 38 -20.69 2.60 5.72
CA ILE A 38 -19.26 2.29 5.50
C ILE A 38 -18.73 3.27 4.46
N GLU A 39 -17.86 4.17 4.89
CA GLU A 39 -17.11 5.03 3.99
C GLU A 39 -15.96 4.21 3.39
N LYS A 40 -16.06 3.91 2.09
CA LYS A 40 -14.95 3.30 1.35
C LYS A 40 -14.16 4.40 0.68
N SER A 41 -12.95 4.65 1.16
CA SER A 41 -11.98 5.51 0.47
C SER A 41 -11.42 4.77 -0.74
N ASN A 42 -11.83 5.16 -1.94
CA ASN A 42 -11.24 4.65 -3.17
C ASN A 42 -10.12 5.59 -3.64
N ILE A 43 -8.93 5.02 -3.80
CA ILE A 43 -7.77 5.72 -4.34
C ILE A 43 -7.90 5.74 -5.87
N GLN A 44 -7.97 6.93 -6.47
CA GLN A 44 -7.90 7.07 -7.92
C GLN A 44 -6.45 7.42 -8.31
N LEU A 45 -5.83 6.51 -9.07
CA LEU A 45 -4.49 6.75 -9.61
C LEU A 45 -4.60 7.66 -10.85
N PRO A 46 -3.71 8.64 -10.99
CA PRO A 46 -3.67 9.47 -12.18
C PRO A 46 -3.24 8.64 -13.40
N ASP A 47 -3.88 8.86 -14.54
CA ASP A 47 -3.53 8.22 -15.81
C ASP A 47 -2.27 8.85 -16.44
N ILE A 48 -1.13 8.62 -15.79
CA ILE A 48 0.17 9.14 -16.21
C ILE A 48 1.11 7.95 -16.43
N PRO A 49 1.85 7.89 -17.56
CA PRO A 49 2.82 6.84 -17.80
C PRO A 49 3.84 6.71 -16.67
N VAL A 50 4.12 5.47 -16.24
CA VAL A 50 5.09 5.15 -15.16
C VAL A 50 6.46 5.77 -15.45
N GLU A 51 6.87 5.79 -16.72
CA GLU A 51 8.12 6.42 -17.14
C GLU A 51 8.28 7.88 -16.71
N LYS A 52 7.18 8.64 -16.54
CA LYS A 52 7.22 10.05 -16.12
C LYS A 52 7.30 10.22 -14.61
N MET A 53 6.99 9.18 -13.84
CA MET A 53 6.93 9.21 -12.37
C MET A 53 8.06 8.39 -11.72
N MET A 54 8.66 7.44 -12.43
CA MET A 54 9.72 6.57 -11.91
C MET A 54 11.03 7.33 -11.64
N VAL A 55 11.78 6.86 -10.64
CA VAL A 55 13.15 7.31 -10.40
C VAL A 55 14.04 6.79 -11.53
N LYS A 56 14.61 7.68 -12.34
CA LYS A 56 15.38 7.31 -13.55
C LYS A 56 16.71 6.62 -13.26
N LYS A 57 17.34 6.96 -12.14
CA LYS A 57 18.63 6.43 -11.70
C LYS A 57 18.54 6.10 -10.22
N PRO A 58 17.93 4.96 -9.85
CA PRO A 58 17.87 4.56 -8.45
C PRO A 58 19.29 4.29 -7.95
N VAL A 59 19.50 4.49 -6.65
CA VAL A 59 20.69 3.98 -5.97
C VAL A 59 20.54 2.46 -5.90
N VAL A 60 21.60 1.73 -6.20
CA VAL A 60 21.63 0.27 -6.27
C VAL A 60 22.81 -0.25 -5.45
N VAL A 61 22.72 -1.51 -5.03
CA VAL A 61 23.80 -2.22 -4.32
C VAL A 61 24.11 -3.54 -5.02
N SER A 62 25.32 -4.04 -4.84
CA SER A 62 25.73 -5.37 -5.28
C SER A 62 25.48 -6.42 -4.18
N PRO A 63 25.20 -7.69 -4.51
CA PRO A 63 25.20 -8.78 -3.53
C PRO A 63 26.53 -8.92 -2.77
N ASN A 64 27.64 -8.47 -3.39
CA ASN A 64 28.97 -8.50 -2.80
C ASN A 64 29.25 -7.29 -1.90
N ASP A 65 28.37 -6.28 -1.89
CA ASP A 65 28.55 -5.12 -1.02
C ASP A 65 28.35 -5.49 0.45
N ARG A 66 29.08 -4.79 1.31
CA ARG A 66 28.84 -4.89 2.75
C ARG A 66 27.43 -4.37 3.06
N LEU A 67 26.75 -5.08 3.96
CA LEU A 67 25.44 -4.68 4.48
C LEU A 67 25.43 -3.24 5.04
N GLU A 68 26.53 -2.83 5.67
CA GLU A 68 26.73 -1.45 6.14
C GLU A 68 26.53 -0.40 5.03
N THR A 69 27.01 -0.67 3.82
CA THR A 69 26.85 0.21 2.66
C THR A 69 25.38 0.37 2.29
N ALA A 70 24.64 -0.74 2.24
CA ALA A 70 23.20 -0.71 1.97
C ALA A 70 22.44 0.11 3.04
N VAL A 71 22.74 -0.11 4.32
CA VAL A 71 22.13 0.64 5.43
C VAL A 71 22.46 2.13 5.35
N LYS A 72 23.72 2.50 5.08
CA LYS A 72 24.12 3.91 4.91
C LYS A 72 23.39 4.57 3.74
N ASN A 73 23.24 3.86 2.62
CA ASN A 73 22.51 4.36 1.46
C ASN A 73 21.03 4.60 1.79
N MET A 74 20.37 3.64 2.45
CA MET A 74 18.98 3.76 2.92
C MET A 74 18.79 4.95 3.86
N LEU A 75 19.66 5.10 4.86
CA LEU A 75 19.63 6.22 5.81
C LEU A 75 19.84 7.57 5.13
N THR A 76 20.84 7.67 4.27
CA THR A 76 21.20 8.93 3.59
C THR A 76 20.13 9.35 2.60
N GLY A 77 19.57 8.39 1.86
CA GLY A 77 18.57 8.63 0.83
C GLY A 77 17.13 8.65 1.33
N ASN A 78 16.91 8.34 2.61
CA ASN A 78 15.59 8.25 3.25
C ASN A 78 14.62 7.35 2.48
N TYR A 79 15.06 6.12 2.20
CA TYR A 79 14.24 5.07 1.60
C TYR A 79 14.55 3.72 2.25
N ASN A 80 13.56 2.84 2.30
CA ASN A 80 13.61 1.57 3.04
C ASN A 80 13.99 0.36 2.17
N GLN A 81 14.20 0.58 0.88
CA GLN A 81 14.42 -0.50 -0.08
C GLN A 81 15.46 -0.10 -1.12
N LEU A 82 16.25 -1.08 -1.55
CA LEU A 82 17.29 -0.91 -2.56
C LEU A 82 17.21 -2.03 -3.61
N PRO A 83 17.25 -1.70 -4.91
CA PRO A 83 17.48 -2.71 -5.94
C PRO A 83 18.89 -3.29 -5.81
N VAL A 84 18.99 -4.61 -5.99
CA VAL A 84 20.24 -5.36 -5.97
C VAL A 84 20.59 -5.76 -7.40
N LEU A 85 21.76 -5.35 -7.87
CA LEU A 85 22.27 -5.67 -9.21
C LEU A 85 23.54 -6.52 -9.11
N GLU A 86 23.61 -7.57 -9.93
CA GLU A 86 24.86 -8.28 -10.21
C GLU A 86 25.80 -7.42 -11.07
N ASP A 87 27.07 -7.84 -11.17
CA ASP A 87 28.12 -7.13 -11.92
C ASP A 87 27.73 -6.82 -13.38
N ASP A 88 26.99 -7.73 -14.03
CA ASP A 88 26.49 -7.58 -15.41
C ASP A 88 25.21 -6.73 -15.52
N LYS A 89 24.87 -5.92 -14.50
CA LYS A 89 23.64 -5.12 -14.39
C LYS A 89 22.36 -5.97 -14.45
N ILE A 90 22.48 -7.24 -14.13
CA ILE A 90 21.34 -8.15 -14.02
C ILE A 90 20.67 -7.88 -12.68
N ILE A 91 19.33 -7.78 -12.66
CA ILE A 91 18.59 -7.61 -11.42
C ILE A 91 18.63 -8.92 -10.64
N ALA A 92 19.34 -8.91 -9.50
CA ALA A 92 19.35 -10.02 -8.56
C ALA A 92 18.06 -10.01 -7.72
N GLY A 93 17.58 -8.83 -7.34
CA GLY A 93 16.36 -8.69 -6.54
C GLY A 93 16.21 -7.33 -5.88
N MET A 94 15.52 -7.32 -4.75
CA MET A 94 15.28 -6.15 -3.90
C MET A 94 15.71 -6.49 -2.48
N LEU A 95 16.37 -5.55 -1.81
CA LEU A 95 16.72 -5.63 -0.39
C LEU A 95 15.84 -4.65 0.37
N TYR A 96 15.11 -5.15 1.37
CA TYR A 96 14.28 -4.34 2.27
C TYR A 96 14.91 -4.23 3.65
N ASP A 97 14.79 -3.07 4.28
CA ASP A 97 15.28 -2.83 5.64
C ASP A 97 14.71 -3.82 6.68
N ILE A 98 13.46 -4.26 6.50
CA ILE A 98 12.83 -5.27 7.34
C ILE A 98 13.52 -6.64 7.28
N GLU A 99 14.18 -6.96 6.16
CA GLU A 99 14.97 -8.19 6.01
C GLU A 99 16.30 -8.06 6.74
N ILE A 100 16.89 -6.86 6.77
CA ILE A 100 18.12 -6.55 7.51
C ILE A 100 17.90 -6.80 9.01
N MET A 101 16.74 -6.41 9.55
CA MET A 101 16.41 -6.65 10.96
C MET A 101 16.43 -8.14 11.33
N ARG A 102 16.15 -9.05 10.39
CA ARG A 102 16.15 -10.50 10.66
C ARG A 102 17.54 -11.06 10.94
N VAL A 103 18.61 -10.36 10.54
CA VAL A 103 19.99 -10.80 10.81
C VAL A 103 20.37 -10.66 12.28
N PHE A 104 19.68 -9.78 13.02
CA PHE A 104 19.93 -9.53 14.44
C PHE A 104 19.02 -10.30 15.39
N LEU A 105 18.12 -11.14 14.84
CA LEU A 105 17.24 -12.06 15.57
C LEU A 105 17.86 -13.46 15.61
#